data_AF-A0A7S0BCI6-F1
#
_entry.id   AF-A0A7S0BCI6-F1
#
_cell.length_a   1.000
_cell.length_b   1.000
_cell.length_c   1.000
_cell.angle_alpha   90.00
_cell.angle_beta   90.00
_cell.angle_gamma   90.00
#
_symmetry.space_group_name_H-M   'P 1'
#
loop_
_entity.id
_entity.type
_entity.pdbx_description
1 polymer ?
#
loop_
_entity_poly.entity_id
_entity_poly.type
_entity_poly.pdbx_seq_one_letter_code
_entity_poly.pdbx_strand_id
1 'polypeptide(L)'
;QSQDHDCVAPDLQGQVATCVGVECTLNFPVASGVDAQDCVGTVTGESCTPVCRTGFEESTAGSPIYCLPSSQFEDSSLRCQLSECGDLNVVPGFAEPSVEHSCDRIAYDSVCSINCAPGYKLSGEPVS
;
A
#
# COMPACT_ATOMS: atom_id res chain seq x y z
N GLN A 1 27.48 -3.27 -21.55
CA GLN A 1 28.02 -2.04 -22.19
C GLN A 1 29.43 -1.83 -21.67
N SER A 2 30.34 -1.31 -22.48
CA SER A 2 31.72 -1.01 -22.08
C SER A 2 32.17 0.29 -22.74
N GLN A 3 33.07 1.00 -22.05
CA GLN A 3 33.79 2.16 -22.57
C GLN A 3 35.26 1.78 -22.61
N ASP A 4 35.91 2.06 -23.73
CA ASP A 4 37.32 1.76 -23.93
C ASP A 4 38.18 2.90 -23.40
N HIS A 5 39.35 2.54 -22.85
CA HIS A 5 40.32 3.48 -22.31
C HIS A 5 41.70 3.14 -22.85
N ASP A 6 42.43 4.17 -23.29
CA ASP A 6 43.73 4.00 -23.93
C ASP A 6 44.85 4.23 -22.91
N CYS A 7 45.76 3.26 -22.78
CA CYS A 7 46.96 3.42 -21.97
C CYS A 7 48.06 4.07 -22.80
N VAL A 8 48.35 5.34 -22.50
CA VAL A 8 49.47 6.09 -23.11
C VAL A 8 50.45 6.41 -21.99
N ALA A 9 51.36 5.45 -21.73
CA ALA A 9 52.24 5.47 -20.57
C ALA A 9 52.92 6.86 -20.36
N PRO A 10 52.88 7.42 -19.14
CA PRO A 10 52.40 6.82 -17.88
C PRO A 10 50.89 6.97 -17.63
N ASP A 11 50.16 7.63 -18.51
CA ASP A 11 48.79 8.10 -18.26
C ASP A 11 47.73 7.23 -18.94
N LEU A 12 46.61 7.03 -18.25
CA LEU A 12 45.41 6.44 -18.84
C LEU A 12 44.56 7.57 -19.43
N GLN A 13 44.34 7.56 -20.74
CA GLN A 13 43.48 8.52 -21.42
C GLN A 13 42.05 7.99 -21.52
N GLY A 14 41.09 8.85 -21.19
CA GLY A 14 39.66 8.57 -21.27
C GLY A 14 38.90 9.21 -20.10
N GLN A 15 37.60 9.39 -20.28
CA GLN A 15 36.72 9.91 -19.23
C GLN A 15 36.12 8.75 -18.45
N VAL A 16 36.13 8.83 -17.11
CA VAL A 16 35.48 7.84 -16.26
C VAL A 16 34.00 7.72 -16.66
N ALA A 17 33.58 6.49 -16.99
CA ALA A 17 32.18 6.21 -17.29
C ALA A 17 31.33 6.32 -16.02
N THR A 18 30.13 6.89 -16.14
CA THR A 18 29.15 6.91 -15.05
C THR A 18 28.29 5.66 -15.14
N CYS A 19 28.32 4.83 -14.10
CA CYS A 19 27.45 3.66 -13.98
C CYS A 19 26.20 4.07 -13.18
N VAL A 20 25.02 3.93 -13.77
CA VAL A 20 23.73 4.16 -13.10
C VAL A 20 22.96 2.85 -13.01
N GLY A 21 22.14 2.71 -11.97
CA GLY A 21 21.25 1.55 -11.83
C GLY A 21 20.22 1.49 -12.95
N VAL A 22 19.78 0.29 -13.29
CA VAL A 22 18.67 0.07 -14.23
C VAL A 22 17.38 -0.02 -13.42
N GLU A 23 16.32 0.63 -13.90
CA GLU A 23 15.00 0.61 -13.28
C GLU A 23 14.42 -0.82 -13.26
N CYS A 24 13.85 -1.21 -12.11
CA CYS A 24 13.11 -2.46 -12.02
C CYS A 24 11.69 -2.28 -12.55
N THR A 25 11.33 -3.11 -13.52
CA THR A 25 9.98 -3.12 -14.11
C THR A 25 9.33 -4.51 -14.06
N LEU A 26 10.12 -5.54 -13.73
CA LEU A 26 9.65 -6.92 -13.57
C LEU A 26 9.31 -7.21 -12.10
N ASN A 27 8.35 -8.11 -11.90
CA ASN A 27 7.86 -8.49 -10.56
C ASN A 27 7.43 -7.29 -9.69
N PHE A 28 6.86 -6.24 -10.31
CA PHE A 28 6.36 -5.08 -9.58
C PHE A 28 5.36 -5.54 -8.49
N PRO A 29 5.43 -5.02 -7.25
CA PRO A 29 4.67 -5.55 -6.11
C PRO A 29 3.18 -5.19 -6.19
N VAL A 30 2.48 -5.82 -7.12
CA VAL A 30 1.04 -5.66 -7.35
C VAL A 30 0.29 -6.76 -6.60
N ALA A 31 -0.52 -6.37 -5.62
CA ALA A 31 -1.43 -7.25 -4.91
C ALA A 31 -2.73 -6.51 -4.54
N SER A 32 -3.77 -7.25 -4.16
CA SER A 32 -5.04 -6.64 -3.74
C SER A 32 -4.81 -5.72 -2.54
N GLY A 33 -5.24 -4.46 -2.64
CA GLY A 33 -5.09 -3.48 -1.57
C GLY A 33 -3.69 -2.92 -1.36
N VAL A 34 -2.69 -3.37 -2.12
CA VAL A 34 -1.31 -2.86 -2.04
C VAL A 34 -1.17 -1.60 -2.89
N ASP A 35 -0.55 -0.58 -2.30
CA ASP A 35 -0.03 0.61 -2.95
C ASP A 35 1.50 0.52 -3.01
N ALA A 36 2.04 0.67 -4.21
CA ALA A 36 3.47 0.61 -4.48
C ALA A 36 3.94 1.81 -5.33
N GLN A 37 3.29 2.96 -5.22
CA GLN A 37 3.75 4.18 -5.89
C GLN A 37 5.22 4.51 -5.56
N ASP A 38 5.64 4.26 -4.32
CA ASP A 38 7.03 4.46 -3.87
C ASP A 38 8.05 3.55 -4.58
N CYS A 39 7.60 2.51 -5.28
CA CYS A 39 8.44 1.60 -6.07
C CYS A 39 8.61 2.01 -7.53
N VAL A 40 7.89 3.04 -8.00
CA VAL A 40 8.01 3.52 -9.38
C VAL A 40 9.35 4.23 -9.55
N GLY A 41 10.15 3.86 -10.56
CA GLY A 41 11.45 4.47 -10.81
C GLY A 41 12.60 3.92 -9.95
N THR A 42 12.37 2.95 -9.06
CA THR A 42 13.44 2.36 -8.24
C THR A 42 14.45 1.63 -9.13
N VAL A 43 15.73 1.97 -8.98
CA VAL A 43 16.82 1.37 -9.78
C VAL A 43 17.62 0.33 -9.01
N THR A 44 18.43 -0.45 -9.73
CA THR A 44 19.22 -1.56 -9.17
C THR A 44 20.02 -1.13 -7.93
N GLY A 45 19.85 -1.86 -6.83
CA GLY A 45 20.53 -1.60 -5.55
C GLY A 45 19.75 -0.66 -4.60
N GLU A 46 18.70 0.00 -5.09
CA GLU A 46 17.75 0.74 -4.25
C GLU A 46 16.64 -0.17 -3.74
N SER A 47 15.91 0.32 -2.73
CA SER A 47 14.72 -0.32 -2.19
C SER A 47 13.54 0.63 -2.14
N CYS A 48 12.36 0.05 -2.14
CA CYS A 48 11.10 0.74 -1.89
C CYS A 48 10.28 -0.04 -0.86
N THR A 49 9.28 0.60 -0.27
CA THR A 49 8.40 -0.06 0.71
C THR A 49 6.95 0.02 0.21
N PRO A 50 6.38 -1.06 -0.34
CA PRO A 50 4.96 -1.10 -0.63
C PRO A 50 4.17 -1.03 0.69
N VAL A 51 2.98 -0.44 0.64
CA VAL A 51 2.10 -0.25 1.81
C VAL A 51 0.66 -0.64 1.46
N CYS A 52 -0.21 -0.82 2.45
CA CYS A 52 -1.64 -0.97 2.17
C CYS A 52 -2.27 0.39 1.85
N ARG A 53 -3.10 0.43 0.80
CA ARG A 53 -3.86 1.61 0.43
C ARG A 53 -4.91 1.97 1.49
N THR A 54 -5.43 3.19 1.46
CA THR A 54 -6.53 3.61 2.35
C THR A 54 -7.71 2.63 2.31
N GLY A 55 -8.21 2.28 3.49
CA GLY A 55 -9.30 1.30 3.66
C GLY A 55 -8.85 -0.15 3.69
N PHE A 56 -7.53 -0.40 3.68
CA PHE A 56 -6.93 -1.70 3.86
C PHE A 56 -5.96 -1.68 5.04
N GLU A 57 -5.83 -2.83 5.70
CA GLU A 57 -4.89 -3.08 6.80
C GLU A 57 -3.98 -4.26 6.48
N GLU A 58 -2.82 -4.30 7.12
CA GLU A 58 -1.84 -5.38 6.96
C GLU A 58 -2.37 -6.67 7.58
N SER A 59 -2.72 -7.64 6.74
CA SER A 59 -2.91 -9.02 7.19
C SER A 59 -1.58 -9.77 7.31
N THR A 60 -0.56 -9.32 6.61
CA THR A 60 0.83 -9.73 6.79
C THR A 60 1.72 -8.52 6.61
N ALA A 61 2.55 -8.22 7.62
CA ALA A 61 3.43 -7.07 7.62
C ALA A 61 4.38 -7.08 6.40
N GLY A 62 4.50 -5.90 5.77
CA GLY A 62 5.44 -5.68 4.69
C GLY A 62 6.86 -5.47 5.19
N SER A 63 7.81 -5.62 4.28
CA SER A 63 9.19 -5.16 4.44
C SER A 63 9.61 -4.38 3.20
N PRO A 64 10.68 -3.56 3.29
CA PRO A 64 11.30 -3.01 2.09
C PRO A 64 11.69 -4.15 1.14
N ILE A 65 11.50 -3.93 -0.15
CA ILE A 65 11.92 -4.83 -1.22
C ILE A 65 12.98 -4.14 -2.07
N TYR A 66 13.97 -4.88 -2.54
CA TYR A 66 15.07 -4.34 -3.33
C TYR A 66 14.87 -4.57 -4.83
N CYS A 67 15.36 -3.62 -5.62
CA CYS A 67 15.51 -3.78 -7.06
C CYS A 67 16.79 -4.56 -7.37
N LEU A 68 16.63 -5.75 -7.95
CA LEU A 68 17.72 -6.69 -8.23
C LEU A 68 18.40 -6.40 -9.58
N PRO A 69 19.65 -6.87 -9.80
CA PRO A 69 20.37 -6.69 -11.06
C PRO A 69 19.68 -7.29 -12.30
N SER A 70 18.73 -8.21 -12.11
CA SER A 70 17.90 -8.77 -13.17
C SER A 70 16.73 -7.86 -13.59
N SER A 71 16.70 -6.60 -13.13
CA SER A 71 15.62 -5.64 -13.38
C SER A 71 14.26 -6.09 -12.83
N GLN A 72 14.29 -6.92 -11.79
CA GLN A 72 13.11 -7.40 -11.07
C GLN A 72 13.14 -6.98 -9.60
N PHE A 73 11.98 -6.73 -9.01
CA PHE A 73 11.86 -6.60 -7.56
C PHE A 73 11.90 -7.97 -6.87
N GLU A 74 12.36 -7.98 -5.62
CA GLU A 74 12.15 -9.10 -4.71
C GLU A 74 10.65 -9.35 -4.46
N ASP A 75 10.34 -10.57 -4.05
CA ASP A 75 8.97 -10.93 -3.70
C ASP A 75 8.53 -10.18 -2.42
N SER A 76 7.42 -9.47 -2.52
CA SER A 76 6.81 -8.80 -1.37
C SER A 76 6.00 -9.76 -0.51
N SER A 77 6.29 -9.79 0.79
CA SER A 77 5.50 -10.50 1.80
C SER A 77 4.21 -9.78 2.19
N LEU A 78 4.08 -8.49 1.84
CA LEU A 78 2.95 -7.66 2.24
C LEU A 78 1.64 -8.26 1.75
N ARG A 79 0.69 -8.41 2.65
CA ARG A 79 -0.69 -8.77 2.32
C ARG A 79 -1.62 -7.78 2.99
N CYS A 80 -2.57 -7.28 2.20
CA CYS A 80 -3.54 -6.30 2.63
C CYS A 80 -4.95 -6.92 2.60
N GLN A 81 -5.76 -6.61 3.60
CA GLN A 81 -7.17 -6.96 3.66
C GLN A 81 -7.99 -5.69 3.85
N LEU A 82 -9.28 -5.69 3.47
CA LEU A 82 -10.14 -4.55 3.77
C LEU A 82 -10.20 -4.35 5.29
N SER A 83 -10.06 -3.09 5.72
CA SER A 83 -10.30 -2.72 7.11
C SER A 83 -11.79 -2.83 7.43
N GLU A 84 -12.12 -3.34 8.60
CA GLU A 84 -13.48 -3.29 9.15
C GLU A 84 -13.71 -1.96 9.89
N CYS A 85 -14.96 -1.51 9.95
CA CYS A 85 -15.35 -0.46 10.88
C CYS A 85 -15.06 -0.92 12.32
N GLY A 86 -14.54 0.00 13.13
CA GLY A 86 -14.14 -0.28 14.52
C GLY A 86 -15.32 -0.61 15.44
N ASP A 87 -15.00 -0.80 16.73
CA ASP A 87 -15.99 -1.14 17.75
C ASP A 87 -17.10 -0.07 17.84
N LEU A 88 -18.31 -0.43 17.42
CA LEU A 88 -19.45 0.49 17.46
C LEU A 88 -19.88 0.84 18.88
N ASN A 89 -19.48 0.06 19.89
CA ASN A 89 -19.75 0.39 21.29
C ASN A 89 -19.04 1.68 21.73
N VAL A 90 -17.98 2.10 21.03
CA VAL A 90 -17.31 3.39 21.33
C VAL A 90 -18.00 4.57 20.65
N VAL A 91 -18.94 4.32 19.75
CA VAL A 91 -19.71 5.35 19.04
C VAL A 91 -20.97 5.67 19.86
N PRO A 92 -21.12 6.89 20.41
CA PRO A 92 -22.28 7.25 21.22
C PRO A 92 -23.59 7.04 20.46
N GLY A 93 -24.56 6.37 21.09
CA GLY A 93 -25.89 6.13 20.52
C GLY A 93 -26.06 4.79 19.80
N PHE A 94 -24.97 4.11 19.41
CA PHE A 94 -25.07 2.78 18.76
C PHE A 94 -25.47 1.66 19.74
N ALA A 95 -25.17 1.81 21.03
CA ALA A 95 -25.54 0.85 22.07
C ALA A 95 -26.93 1.12 22.71
N GLU A 96 -27.68 2.12 22.21
CA GLU A 96 -28.98 2.46 22.79
C GLU A 96 -30.04 1.43 22.41
N PRO A 97 -30.92 1.02 23.33
CA PRO A 97 -31.96 0.03 23.05
C PRO A 97 -33.03 0.52 22.05
N SER A 98 -33.04 1.81 21.74
CA SER A 98 -33.92 2.43 20.73
C SER A 98 -33.37 2.34 19.31
N VAL A 99 -32.16 1.81 19.13
CA VAL A 99 -31.42 1.78 17.86
C VAL A 99 -31.15 0.34 17.45
N GLU A 100 -31.50 0.01 16.21
CA GLU A 100 -31.17 -1.25 15.54
C GLU A 100 -30.27 -0.94 14.34
N HIS A 101 -29.19 -1.69 14.12
CA HIS A 101 -28.28 -1.41 13.01
C HIS A 101 -27.63 -2.66 12.40
N SER A 102 -27.18 -2.56 11.15
CA SER A 102 -26.39 -3.59 10.46
C SER A 102 -24.91 -3.24 10.34
N CYS A 103 -24.44 -2.25 11.10
CA CYS A 103 -23.11 -1.65 10.94
C CYS A 103 -21.97 -2.43 11.61
N ASP A 104 -22.29 -3.49 12.35
CA ASP A 104 -21.28 -4.27 13.06
C ASP A 104 -20.28 -4.90 12.09
N ARG A 105 -19.00 -4.55 12.26
CA ARG A 105 -17.87 -5.14 11.51
C ARG A 105 -18.06 -5.11 9.98
N ILE A 106 -18.72 -4.07 9.47
CA ILE A 106 -18.80 -3.87 8.02
C ILE A 106 -17.43 -3.47 7.47
N ALA A 107 -17.11 -3.91 6.26
CA ALA A 107 -15.84 -3.57 5.62
C ALA A 107 -15.82 -2.12 5.11
N TYR A 108 -14.64 -1.54 4.94
CA TYR A 108 -14.46 -0.23 4.30
C TYR A 108 -15.23 -0.14 2.97
N ASP A 109 -15.83 1.02 2.71
CA ASP A 109 -16.69 1.30 1.54
C ASP A 109 -18.01 0.47 1.49
N SER A 110 -18.32 -0.27 2.55
CA SER A 110 -19.63 -0.92 2.71
C SER A 110 -20.67 0.05 3.27
N VAL A 111 -21.93 -0.18 2.90
CA VAL A 111 -23.07 0.57 3.42
C VAL A 111 -23.77 -0.25 4.48
N CYS A 112 -24.09 0.37 5.62
CA CYS A 112 -24.98 -0.17 6.63
C CYS A 112 -26.20 0.72 6.83
N SER A 113 -27.18 0.23 7.57
CA SER A 113 -28.39 0.99 7.88
C SER A 113 -28.64 1.03 9.37
N ILE A 114 -29.24 2.13 9.81
CA ILE A 114 -29.67 2.38 11.19
C ILE A 114 -31.18 2.56 11.16
N ASN A 115 -31.87 1.85 12.04
CA ASN A 115 -33.32 1.87 12.19
C ASN A 115 -33.67 2.14 13.66
N CYS A 116 -34.87 2.66 13.87
CA CYS A 116 -35.43 2.80 15.22
C CYS A 116 -36.17 1.53 15.62
N ALA A 117 -35.95 1.08 16.86
CA ALA A 117 -36.72 -0.01 17.45
C ALA A 117 -38.23 0.33 17.49
N PRO A 118 -39.13 -0.67 17.59
CA PRO A 118 -40.56 -0.43 17.67
C PRO A 118 -40.95 0.59 18.75
N GLY A 119 -41.74 1.60 18.38
CA GLY A 119 -42.15 2.69 19.28
C GLY A 119 -41.24 3.94 19.24
N TYR A 120 -40.13 3.88 18.49
CA TYR A 120 -39.21 5.00 18.28
C TYR A 120 -39.28 5.49 16.82
N LYS A 121 -38.89 6.74 16.57
CA LYS A 121 -38.85 7.34 15.23
C LYS A 121 -37.50 8.03 15.01
N LEU A 122 -36.99 7.95 13.78
CA LEU A 122 -35.79 8.68 13.39
C LEU A 122 -36.05 10.19 13.55
N SER A 123 -35.13 10.88 14.20
CA SER A 123 -35.17 12.32 14.40
C SER A 123 -33.82 12.91 14.00
N GLY A 124 -33.74 13.41 12.76
CA GLY A 124 -32.51 13.95 12.16
C GLY A 124 -32.47 13.68 10.65
N GLU A 125 -31.56 14.34 9.94
CA GLU A 125 -31.28 14.03 8.53
C GLU A 125 -30.18 12.96 8.42
N PRO A 126 -30.22 12.07 7.41
CA PRO A 126 -29.15 11.12 7.18
C PRO A 126 -27.85 11.87 6.87
N VAL A 127 -26.76 11.51 7.54
CA VAL A 127 -25.44 12.04 7.24
C VAL A 127 -24.95 11.33 5.98
N SER A 128 -24.90 12.07 4.86
CA SER A 128 -24.40 11.62 3.56
C SER A 128 -22.89 11.80 3.44
#